data_AF-A0A4W4EX61-F1
#
_entry.id   AF-A0A4W4EX61-F1
#
_cell.length_a   1.000
_cell.length_b   1.000
_cell.length_c   1.000
_cell.angle_alpha   90.00
_cell.angle_beta   90.00
_cell.angle_gamma   90.00
#
_symmetry.space_group_name_H-M   'P 1'
#
loop_
_entity.id
_entity.type
_entity.pdbx_description
1 polymer ?
#
loop_
_entity_poly.entity_id
_entity_poly.type
_entity_poly.pdbx_seq_one_letter_code
_entity_poly.pdbx_strand_id
1 'polypeptide(L)'
;MPSLVADFHYKFHDRICQPSGNMDDSGFFSIQVISNALGVWGLEPLLFNSREYQRLMIDPVNEKAFICNYKEHWFTVRKLGQQWFNLNSLLTGPELISDTYLALFLAQLQQEGYSIFVIRGNLPECEADQILRIMRVEQQHRPKLIGEEEAQTSSGQRQGVMSTMSTRC
;
A
#
# COMPACT_ATOMS: atom_id res chain seq x y z
N MET A 1 35.39 41.55 -0.09
CA MET A 1 35.15 40.10 -0.19
C MET A 1 34.54 39.48 1.09
N PRO A 2 33.38 39.93 1.65
CA PRO A 2 32.70 39.21 2.75
C PRO A 2 31.40 38.49 2.33
N SER A 3 30.90 38.68 1.11
CA SER A 3 29.55 38.24 0.69
C SER A 3 29.41 36.75 0.43
N LEU A 4 30.46 36.07 -0.03
CA LEU A 4 30.41 34.63 -0.37
C LEU A 4 30.29 33.72 0.86
N VAL A 5 30.86 34.13 2.01
CA VAL A 5 30.79 33.34 3.25
C VAL A 5 29.41 33.48 3.90
N ALA A 6 28.81 34.67 3.81
CA ALA A 6 27.44 34.92 4.27
C ALA A 6 26.42 34.12 3.44
N ASP A 7 26.56 34.09 2.11
CA ASP A 7 25.70 33.28 1.24
C ASP A 7 25.82 31.77 1.50
N PHE A 8 27.03 31.28 1.82
CA PHE A 8 27.23 29.87 2.17
C PHE A 8 26.57 29.54 3.52
N HIS A 9 26.67 30.44 4.49
CA HIS A 9 26.08 30.26 5.82
C HIS A 9 24.54 30.34 5.78
N TYR A 10 23.98 31.25 4.97
CA TYR A 10 22.54 31.32 4.70
C TYR A 10 22.03 30.10 3.94
N LYS A 11 22.72 29.62 2.91
CA LYS A 11 22.33 28.39 2.18
C LYS A 11 22.46 27.12 3.01
N PHE A 12 23.33 27.10 4.02
CA PHE A 12 23.46 25.96 4.92
C PHE A 12 22.35 25.95 5.98
N HIS A 13 21.99 27.11 6.54
CA HIS A 13 20.85 27.24 7.45
C HIS A 13 19.52 26.91 6.77
N ASP A 14 19.35 27.32 5.51
CA ASP A 14 18.15 27.01 4.73
C ASP A 14 17.96 25.49 4.53
N ARG A 15 19.04 24.71 4.46
CA ARG A 15 18.99 23.23 4.44
C ARG A 15 18.65 22.59 5.79
N ILE A 16 18.99 23.25 6.90
CA ILE A 16 18.72 22.75 8.27
C ILE A 16 17.27 23.05 8.68
N CYS A 17 16.70 24.16 8.18
CA CYS A 17 15.36 24.63 8.49
C CYS A 17 14.31 24.34 7.40
N GLN A 18 14.61 23.51 6.41
CA GLN A 18 13.53 22.82 5.70
C GLN A 18 12.88 21.90 6.74
N PRO A 19 11.60 22.08 7.13
CA PRO A 19 10.92 21.06 7.89
C PRO A 19 11.07 19.79 7.06
N SER A 20 11.78 18.80 7.58
CA SER A 20 12.00 17.57 6.84
C SER A 20 10.62 17.05 6.47
N GLY A 21 10.23 17.11 5.20
CA GLY A 21 8.96 16.58 4.69
C GLY A 21 8.91 15.06 4.74
N ASN A 22 9.69 14.47 5.65
CA ASN A 22 9.88 13.07 5.91
C ASN A 22 8.93 12.57 7.01
N MET A 23 8.36 13.49 7.80
CA MET A 23 7.31 13.22 8.77
C MET A 23 6.46 14.49 8.89
N ASP A 24 5.15 14.40 8.64
CA ASP A 24 4.22 15.46 9.03
C ASP A 24 3.68 15.20 10.45
N ASP A 25 3.07 16.20 11.07
CA ASP A 25 2.48 16.09 12.42
C ASP A 25 1.27 15.12 12.48
N SER A 26 0.84 14.55 11.35
CA SER A 26 -0.21 13.54 11.23
C SER A 26 0.34 12.09 11.23
N GLY A 27 1.66 11.91 11.13
CA GLY A 27 2.32 10.60 11.10
C GLY A 27 2.57 10.03 9.70
N PHE A 28 2.48 10.85 8.64
CA PHE A 28 2.80 10.41 7.28
C PHE A 28 4.31 10.39 7.02
N PHE A 29 4.82 9.22 6.61
CA PHE A 29 6.20 9.05 6.21
C PHE A 29 6.38 9.25 4.71
N SER A 30 7.39 10.03 4.33
CA SER A 30 7.79 10.11 2.92
C SER A 30 8.40 8.80 2.45
N ILE A 31 8.37 8.55 1.13
CA ILE A 31 9.05 7.40 0.53
C ILE A 31 10.55 7.33 0.89
N GLN A 32 11.18 8.47 1.20
CA GLN A 32 12.59 8.53 1.59
C GLN A 32 12.84 7.84 2.93
N VAL A 33 11.91 7.95 3.88
CA VAL A 33 12.00 7.24 5.16
C VAL A 33 11.92 5.73 4.93
N ILE A 34 10.96 5.29 4.09
CA ILE A 34 10.81 3.88 3.72
C ILE A 34 12.06 3.38 3.00
N SER A 35 12.61 4.15 2.07
CA SER A 35 13.84 3.81 1.36
C SER A 35 15.04 3.64 2.29
N ASN A 36 15.23 4.57 3.23
CA ASN A 36 16.31 4.47 4.22
C ASN A 36 16.12 3.28 5.17
N ALA A 37 14.88 3.03 5.62
CA ALA A 37 14.56 1.89 6.47
C ALA A 37 14.83 0.55 5.75
N LEU A 38 14.44 0.44 4.47
CA LEU A 38 14.73 -0.71 3.64
C LEU A 38 16.25 -0.87 3.39
N GLY A 39 16.98 0.24 3.24
CA GLY A 39 18.43 0.24 3.06
C GLY A 39 19.20 -0.43 4.20
N VAL A 40 18.73 -0.31 5.45
CA VAL A 40 19.33 -1.01 6.61
C VAL A 40 19.31 -2.54 6.43
N TRP A 41 18.31 -3.05 5.73
CA TRP A 41 18.15 -4.49 5.43
C TRP A 41 18.75 -4.88 4.07
N GLY A 42 19.45 -3.97 3.39
CA GLY A 42 19.95 -4.19 2.03
C GLY A 42 18.83 -4.34 0.99
N LEU A 43 17.68 -3.73 1.26
CA LEU A 43 16.54 -3.70 0.36
C LEU A 43 16.46 -2.34 -0.35
N GLU A 44 16.12 -2.37 -1.63
CA GLU A 44 16.02 -1.17 -2.46
C GLU A 44 14.63 -1.07 -3.11
N PRO A 45 13.87 0.00 -2.85
CA PRO A 45 12.61 0.25 -3.54
C PRO A 45 12.88 0.87 -4.92
N LEU A 46 12.47 0.18 -5.99
CA LEU A 46 12.53 0.69 -7.36
C LEU A 46 11.13 1.06 -7.84
N LEU A 47 10.98 2.23 -8.46
CA LEU A 47 9.69 2.62 -9.02
C LEU A 47 9.32 1.69 -10.20
N PHE A 48 8.15 1.09 -10.15
CA PHE A 48 7.67 0.13 -11.17
C PHE A 48 7.52 0.77 -12.55
N ASN A 49 7.16 2.07 -12.62
CA ASN A 49 7.08 2.83 -13.88
C ASN A 49 8.42 3.43 -14.33
N SER A 50 9.53 3.11 -13.66
CA SER A 50 10.85 3.60 -14.09
C SER A 50 11.28 2.90 -15.39
N ARG A 51 12.00 3.64 -16.24
CA ARG A 51 12.64 3.05 -17.43
C ARG A 51 13.64 1.96 -17.07
N GLU A 52 14.25 2.06 -15.89
CA GLU A 52 15.19 1.06 -15.37
C GLU A 52 14.49 -0.28 -15.16
N TYR A 53 13.35 -0.28 -14.46
CA TYR A 53 12.56 -1.48 -14.25
C TYR A 53 12.03 -2.07 -15.57
N GLN A 54 11.51 -1.22 -16.47
CA GLN A 54 11.00 -1.67 -17.77
C GLN A 54 12.07 -2.32 -18.65
N ARG A 55 13.33 -1.88 -18.57
CA ARG A 55 14.45 -2.47 -19.31
C ARG A 55 14.82 -3.87 -18.83
N LEU A 56 14.54 -4.20 -17.57
CA LEU A 56 14.85 -5.51 -17.02
C LEU A 56 13.93 -6.60 -17.59
N MET A 57 12.77 -6.23 -18.15
CA MET A 57 11.76 -7.16 -18.70
C MET A 57 11.43 -8.32 -17.73
N ILE A 58 11.43 -8.03 -16.42
CA ILE A 58 11.10 -9.01 -15.38
C ILE A 58 9.58 -9.08 -15.23
N ASP A 59 9.04 -10.29 -15.31
CA ASP A 59 7.62 -10.51 -15.00
C ASP A 59 7.33 -10.16 -13.52
N PRO A 60 6.31 -9.35 -13.24
CA PRO A 60 5.99 -8.92 -11.86
C PRO A 60 5.75 -10.09 -10.89
N VAL A 61 5.32 -11.25 -11.39
CA VAL A 61 5.06 -12.47 -10.60
C VAL A 61 6.34 -13.07 -9.99
N ASN A 62 7.50 -12.75 -10.58
CA ASN A 62 8.82 -13.21 -10.10
C ASN A 62 9.42 -12.31 -9.02
N GLU A 63 8.81 -11.15 -8.76
CA GLU A 63 9.22 -10.30 -7.66
C GLU A 63 8.78 -10.88 -6.31
N LYS A 64 9.35 -10.36 -5.22
CA LYS A 64 9.04 -10.85 -3.87
C LYS A 64 8.04 -9.98 -3.14
N ALA A 65 8.08 -8.67 -3.35
CA ALA A 65 7.18 -7.72 -2.70
C ALA A 65 7.07 -6.41 -3.49
N PHE A 66 5.92 -5.77 -3.34
CA PHE A 66 5.62 -4.44 -3.81
C PHE A 66 5.11 -3.59 -2.64
N ILE A 67 5.43 -2.30 -2.68
CA ILE A 67 4.85 -1.29 -1.81
C ILE A 67 4.08 -0.32 -2.72
N CYS A 68 2.83 -0.07 -2.39
CA CYS A 68 1.96 0.81 -3.15
C CYS A 68 1.56 2.00 -2.27
N ASN A 69 1.53 3.18 -2.88
CA ASN A 69 1.04 4.41 -2.26
C ASN A 69 -0.07 5.02 -3.10
N TYR A 70 -1.16 5.39 -2.44
CA TYR A 70 -2.14 6.30 -3.01
C TYR A 70 -2.63 7.31 -1.98
N LYS A 71 -2.49 8.59 -2.31
CA LYS A 71 -2.99 9.72 -1.49
C LYS A 71 -2.71 9.51 0.00
N GLU A 72 -1.43 9.28 0.30
CA GLU A 72 -0.91 9.13 1.68
C GLU A 72 -1.21 7.77 2.34
N HIS A 73 -1.95 6.88 1.68
CA HIS A 73 -2.16 5.50 2.14
C HIS A 73 -1.10 4.54 1.58
N TRP A 74 -0.36 3.90 2.49
CA TRP A 74 0.64 2.88 2.16
C TRP A 74 0.09 1.48 2.41
N PHE A 75 0.23 0.59 1.43
CA PHE A 75 -0.02 -0.83 1.62
C PHE A 75 1.02 -1.67 0.90
N THR A 76 1.12 -2.93 1.29
CA THR A 76 2.14 -3.84 0.76
C THR A 76 1.48 -5.04 0.11
N VAL A 77 2.07 -5.51 -0.98
CA VAL A 77 1.69 -6.73 -1.67
C VAL A 77 2.90 -7.64 -1.62
N ARG A 78 2.82 -8.75 -0.90
CA ARG A 78 3.98 -9.63 -0.66
C ARG A 78 3.69 -11.05 -1.10
N LYS A 79 4.68 -11.68 -1.73
CA LYS A 79 4.67 -13.11 -2.02
C LYS A 79 5.07 -13.87 -0.76
N LEU A 80 4.20 -14.76 -0.31
CA LEU A 80 4.44 -15.67 0.81
C LEU A 80 4.19 -17.10 0.32
N GLY A 81 5.21 -17.95 0.45
CA GLY A 81 5.27 -19.27 -0.15
C GLY A 81 5.22 -19.20 -1.66
N GLN A 82 4.07 -19.54 -2.23
CA GLN A 82 3.81 -19.53 -3.68
C GLN A 82 2.63 -18.62 -4.04
N GLN A 83 2.14 -17.80 -3.12
CA GLN A 83 0.93 -17.02 -3.28
C GLN A 83 1.16 -15.54 -2.95
N TRP A 84 0.41 -14.66 -3.62
CA TRP A 84 0.47 -13.22 -3.37
C TRP A 84 -0.59 -12.81 -2.37
N PHE A 85 -0.23 -11.92 -1.47
CA PHE A 85 -1.14 -11.36 -0.49
C PHE A 85 -1.10 -9.84 -0.52
N ASN A 86 -2.27 -9.24 -0.63
CA ASN A 86 -2.49 -7.83 -0.39
C ASN A 86 -2.69 -7.61 1.12
N LEU A 87 -1.75 -6.90 1.72
CA LEU A 87 -1.68 -6.58 3.14
C LEU A 87 -2.12 -5.13 3.37
N ASN A 88 -3.19 -4.71 2.71
CA ASN A 88 -3.80 -3.41 2.93
C ASN A 88 -4.42 -3.37 4.34
N SER A 89 -3.96 -2.43 5.15
CA SER A 89 -4.43 -2.24 6.54
C SER A 89 -5.90 -1.85 6.63
N LEU A 90 -6.52 -1.39 5.54
CA LEU A 90 -7.96 -1.12 5.47
C LEU A 90 -8.79 -2.40 5.32
N LEU A 91 -8.18 -3.55 5.05
CA LEU A 91 -8.90 -4.82 4.96
C LEU A 91 -8.94 -5.50 6.33
N THR A 92 -10.02 -6.22 6.61
CA THR A 92 -10.15 -7.02 7.85
C THR A 92 -9.10 -8.13 7.98
N GLY A 93 -8.40 -8.45 6.89
CA GLY A 93 -7.32 -9.41 6.86
C GLY A 93 -6.60 -9.41 5.51
N PRO A 94 -5.58 -10.27 5.34
CA PRO A 94 -4.86 -10.39 4.09
C PRO A 94 -5.78 -10.89 2.97
N GLU A 95 -5.72 -10.22 1.82
CA GLU A 95 -6.42 -10.63 0.61
C GLU A 95 -5.48 -11.46 -0.28
N LEU A 96 -5.93 -12.65 -0.66
CA LEU A 96 -5.23 -13.54 -1.57
C LEU A 96 -5.35 -13.04 -3.02
N ILE A 97 -4.21 -12.92 -3.69
CA ILE A 97 -4.08 -12.56 -5.09
C ILE A 97 -3.45 -13.74 -5.84
N SER A 98 -4.06 -14.14 -6.96
CA SER A 98 -3.46 -15.14 -7.85
C SER A 98 -2.40 -14.52 -8.75
N ASP A 99 -1.44 -15.34 -9.21
CA ASP A 99 -0.40 -14.90 -10.15
C ASP A 99 -0.98 -14.27 -11.43
N THR A 100 -2.07 -14.83 -11.95
CA THR A 100 -2.76 -14.33 -13.14
C THR A 100 -3.47 -13.01 -12.90
N TYR A 101 -3.98 -12.77 -11.68
CA TYR A 101 -4.67 -11.54 -11.32
C TYR A 101 -3.70 -10.42 -10.92
N LEU A 102 -2.52 -10.75 -10.41
CA LEU A 102 -1.52 -9.78 -9.95
C LEU A 102 -1.19 -8.72 -11.01
N ALA A 103 -0.94 -9.14 -12.25
CA ALA A 103 -0.59 -8.23 -13.32
C ALA A 103 -1.72 -7.22 -13.60
N LEU A 104 -2.98 -7.68 -13.57
CA LEU A 104 -4.15 -6.83 -13.74
C LEU A 104 -4.31 -5.87 -12.57
N PHE A 105 -4.13 -6.37 -11.35
CA PHE A 105 -4.17 -5.57 -10.13
C PHE A 105 -3.14 -4.43 -10.17
N LEU A 106 -1.89 -4.73 -10.50
CA LEU A 106 -0.84 -3.71 -10.62
C LEU A 106 -1.13 -2.72 -11.74
N ALA A 107 -1.62 -3.18 -12.90
CA ALA A 107 -2.01 -2.30 -14.01
C ALA A 107 -3.15 -1.34 -13.61
N GLN A 108 -4.13 -1.81 -12.85
CA GLN A 108 -5.22 -0.99 -12.35
C GLN A 108 -4.69 0.10 -11.38
N LEU A 109 -3.83 -0.28 -10.44
CA LEU A 109 -3.21 0.68 -9.53
C LEU A 109 -2.44 1.77 -10.29
N GLN A 110 -1.71 1.41 -11.36
CA GLN A 110 -1.05 2.42 -12.20
C GLN A 110 -2.03 3.38 -12.86
N GLN A 111 -3.16 2.89 -13.37
CA GLN A 111 -4.20 3.72 -14.01
C GLN A 111 -4.87 4.68 -13.03
N GLU A 112 -5.09 4.22 -11.79
CA GLU A 112 -5.64 5.04 -10.71
C GLU A 112 -4.63 6.07 -10.17
N GLY A 113 -3.36 6.00 -10.61
CA GLY A 113 -2.30 6.94 -10.25
C GLY A 113 -1.53 6.55 -8.98
N TYR A 114 -1.56 5.28 -8.59
CA TYR A 114 -0.77 4.78 -7.47
C TYR A 114 0.72 4.81 -7.83
N SER A 115 1.53 5.17 -6.84
CA SER A 115 2.98 4.98 -6.92
C SER A 115 3.31 3.58 -6.44
N ILE A 116 3.75 2.72 -7.37
CA ILE A 116 4.10 1.32 -7.10
C ILE A 116 5.62 1.20 -7.07
N PHE A 117 6.14 0.64 -5.98
CA PHE A 117 7.56 0.39 -5.75
C PHE A 117 7.80 -1.11 -5.62
N VAL A 118 8.69 -1.64 -6.43
CA VAL A 118 9.17 -3.02 -6.38
C VAL A 118 10.30 -3.10 -5.36
N ILE A 119 10.24 -4.05 -4.43
CA ILE A 119 11.28 -4.21 -3.42
C ILE A 119 12.30 -5.23 -3.89
N ARG A 120 13.51 -4.74 -4.19
CA ARG A 120 14.65 -5.56 -4.59
C ARG A 120 15.51 -5.92 -3.39
N GLY A 121 16.07 -7.13 -3.43
CA GLY A 121 16.95 -7.66 -2.41
C GLY A 121 16.44 -8.94 -1.75
N ASN A 122 17.06 -9.31 -0.63
CA ASN A 122 16.69 -10.48 0.14
C ASN A 122 15.87 -10.08 1.34
N LEU A 123 14.56 -10.30 1.24
CA LEU A 123 13.65 -10.14 2.37
C LEU A 123 14.04 -11.12 3.48
N PRO A 124 13.94 -10.71 4.76
CA PRO A 124 14.17 -11.62 5.88
C PRO A 124 13.17 -12.77 5.83
N GLU A 125 13.62 -13.94 6.30
CA GLU A 125 12.76 -15.11 6.45
C GLU A 125 11.60 -14.80 7.41
N CYS A 126 10.41 -15.29 7.08
CA CYS A 126 9.26 -15.17 7.95
C CYS A 126 8.56 -16.52 8.12
N GLU A 127 8.02 -16.77 9.31
CA GLU A 127 7.32 -18.02 9.64
C GLU A 127 6.12 -18.25 8.71
N ALA A 128 5.40 -17.17 8.35
CA ALA A 128 4.30 -17.25 7.40
C ALA A 128 4.73 -17.81 6.04
N ASP A 129 5.93 -17.45 5.54
CA ASP A 129 6.46 -18.02 4.29
C ASP A 129 6.70 -19.52 4.43
N GLN A 130 7.23 -19.97 5.56
CA GLN A 130 7.50 -21.39 5.82
C GLN A 130 6.21 -22.21 5.87
N ILE A 131 5.19 -21.70 6.55
CA ILE A 131 3.88 -22.38 6.66
C ILE A 131 3.17 -22.39 5.29
N LEU A 132 3.17 -21.26 4.58
CA LEU A 132 2.48 -21.11 3.30
C LEU A 132 3.19 -21.81 2.13
N ARG A 133 4.44 -22.25 2.31
CA ARG A 133 5.09 -23.21 1.40
C ARG A 133 4.48 -24.60 1.49
N ILE A 134 4.01 -25.00 2.66
CA ILE A 134 3.47 -26.33 2.94
C ILE A 134 1.95 -26.35 2.73
N MET A 135 1.26 -25.28 3.13
CA MET A 135 -0.19 -25.15 3.04
C MET A 135 -0.58 -23.98 2.14
N ARG A 136 -1.31 -24.28 1.05
CA ARG A 136 -1.90 -23.25 0.20
C ARG A 136 -3.17 -22.71 0.85
N VAL A 137 -3.29 -21.38 0.90
CA VAL A 137 -4.50 -20.72 1.38
C VAL A 137 -5.50 -20.65 0.24
N GLU A 138 -6.70 -21.14 0.48
CA GLU A 138 -7.86 -20.90 -0.37
C GLU A 138 -8.78 -19.91 0.34
N GLN A 139 -8.97 -18.74 -0.26
CA GLN A 139 -9.85 -17.72 0.29
C GLN A 139 -11.19 -17.79 -0.45
N GLN A 140 -12.25 -18.20 0.26
CA GLN A 140 -13.60 -18.30 -0.32
C GLN A 140 -14.27 -16.92 -0.49
N HIS A 141 -13.92 -15.94 0.35
CA HIS A 141 -14.49 -14.60 0.33
C HIS A 141 -13.40 -13.54 0.45
N ARG A 142 -13.47 -12.52 -0.41
CA ARG A 142 -12.62 -11.32 -0.32
C ARG A 142 -12.84 -10.64 1.04
N PRO A 143 -11.78 -10.26 1.76
CA PRO A 143 -11.94 -9.55 3.02
C PRO A 143 -12.60 -8.18 2.77
N LYS A 144 -13.43 -7.77 3.72
CA LYS A 144 -14.18 -6.50 3.64
C LYS A 144 -13.29 -5.33 4.07
N LEU A 145 -13.62 -4.13 3.64
CA LEU A 145 -12.99 -2.93 4.19
C LEU A 145 -13.46 -2.72 5.64
N ILE A 146 -12.52 -2.45 6.53
CA ILE A 146 -12.77 -2.08 7.92
C ILE A 146 -13.61 -0.79 7.91
N GLY A 147 -14.88 -0.88 8.31
CA GLY A 147 -15.84 0.22 8.29
C GLY A 147 -17.10 -0.02 7.44
N GLU A 148 -17.15 -1.08 6.61
CA GLU A 148 -18.34 -1.38 5.79
C GLU A 148 -19.59 -1.78 6.62
N GLU A 149 -19.41 -2.25 7.87
CA GLU A 149 -20.55 -2.61 8.74
C GLU A 149 -21.32 -1.38 9.28
N GLU A 150 -20.67 -0.21 9.39
CA GLU A 150 -21.34 1.02 9.84
C GLU A 150 -22.20 1.66 8.73
N ALA A 151 -21.89 1.42 7.45
CA ALA A 151 -22.65 1.96 6.33
C ALA A 151 -23.95 1.17 6.04
N GLN A 152 -24.01 -0.12 6.37
CA GLN A 152 -25.20 -0.95 6.12
C GLN A 152 -26.25 -0.86 7.22
N THR A 153 -25.88 -0.46 8.45
CA THR A 153 -26.83 -0.33 9.57
C THR A 153 -27.65 0.97 9.52
N SER A 154 -27.24 1.99 8.75
CA SER A 154 -27.97 3.26 8.63
C SER A 154 -29.01 3.32 7.50
N SER A 155 -29.05 2.33 6.59
CA SER A 155 -29.97 2.31 5.43
C SER A 155 -31.13 1.30 5.57
N GLY A 156 -31.25 0.58 6.69
CA GLY A 156 -32.22 -0.51 6.89
C GLY A 156 -33.46 -0.23 7.76
N GLN A 157 -33.65 0.95 8.34
CA GLN A 157 -34.79 1.24 9.23
C GLN A 157 -35.64 2.45 8.78
N ARG A 158 -36.14 2.42 7.53
CA ARG A 158 -37.33 3.21 7.16
C ARG A 158 -38.15 2.48 6.10
N GLN A 159 -38.90 1.45 6.49
CA GLN A 159 -40.14 1.07 5.79
C GLN A 159 -40.96 0.09 6.64
N GLY A 160 -42.24 0.46 6.89
CA GLY A 160 -43.29 -0.52 7.15
C GLY A 160 -44.04 -0.44 8.49
N VAL A 161 -44.75 0.66 8.78
CA VAL A 161 -46.03 0.56 9.51
C VAL A 161 -47.07 1.39 8.75
N MET A 162 -47.60 0.78 7.70
CA MET A 162 -48.78 1.29 6.99
C MET A 162 -50.00 0.81 7.78
N SER A 163 -50.48 1.63 8.72
CA SER A 163 -51.74 1.35 9.42
C SER A 163 -52.90 1.61 8.45
N THR A 164 -53.49 0.53 7.96
CA THR A 164 -54.73 0.54 7.19
C THR A 164 -55.88 1.06 8.05
N MET A 165 -56.35 2.28 7.81
CA MET A 165 -57.71 2.67 8.19
C MET A 165 -58.66 2.21 7.10
N SER A 166 -59.43 1.16 7.37
CA SER A 166 -60.58 0.76 6.56
C SER A 166 -61.87 1.24 7.25
N THR A 167 -62.46 2.23 6.59
CA THR A 167 -63.83 2.74 6.59
C THR A 167 -64.92 1.76 7.05
N ARG A 168 -65.90 2.19 7.87
CA ARG A 168 -67.31 2.45 7.47
C ARG A 168 -68.24 2.74 8.65
N CYS A 169 -69.20 3.65 8.36
CA CYS A 169 -70.46 4.00 9.06
C CYS A 169 -70.34 4.84 10.33
#